data_AF-A0A914Z9A6-F1
#
_entry.id   AF-A0A914Z9A6-F1
#
_cell.length_a   1.000
_cell.length_b   1.000
_cell.length_c   1.000
_cell.angle_alpha   90.00
_cell.angle_beta   90.00
_cell.angle_gamma   90.00
#
_symmetry.space_group_name_H-M   'P 1'
#
loop_
_entity.id
_entity.type
_entity.pdbx_description
1 polymer ?
#
loop_
_entity_poly.entity_id
_entity_poly.type
_entity_poly.pdbx_seq_one_letter_code
_entity_poly.pdbx_strand_id
1 'polypeptide(L)'
;MADREKIVGLYQNGWKICDISKKLCVTHSCVSKILNRFRTTGSVRPKDAKESRVESPLVAAIRDYRFRLGMTRQSEIREQLILDGICQRDNVPSRSSINQ
;
A
#
# COMPACT_ATOMS: atom_id res chain seq x y z
N MET A 1 19.49 7.30 5.10
CA MET A 1 18.71 8.51 4.74
C MET A 1 19.57 9.49 3.95
N ALA A 2 20.79 9.80 4.42
CA ALA A 2 21.74 10.73 3.77
C ALA A 2 22.00 10.47 2.27
N ASP A 3 22.01 9.21 1.84
CA ASP A 3 22.33 8.90 0.43
C ASP A 3 21.22 9.31 -0.55
N ARG A 4 19.95 9.37 -0.11
CA ARG A 4 18.83 9.78 -0.97
C ARG A 4 18.82 11.28 -1.23
N GLU A 5 19.10 12.06 -0.19
CA GLU A 5 19.28 13.51 -0.28
C GLU A 5 20.48 13.85 -1.17
N LYS A 6 21.60 13.13 -1.00
CA LYS A 6 22.77 13.27 -1.88
C LYS A 6 22.46 12.92 -3.34
N ILE A 7 21.70 11.86 -3.60
CA ILE A 7 21.26 11.50 -4.97
C ILE A 7 20.49 12.65 -5.62
N VAL A 8 19.51 13.21 -4.91
CA VAL A 8 18.70 14.32 -5.44
C VAL A 8 19.53 15.58 -5.61
N GLY A 9 20.37 15.94 -4.62
CA GLY A 9 21.23 17.11 -4.69
C GLY A 9 22.23 17.05 -5.86
N LEU A 10 22.89 15.91 -6.08
CA LEU A 10 23.79 15.73 -7.22
C LEU A 10 23.04 15.86 -8.56
N TYR A 11 21.84 15.29 -8.65
CA TYR A 11 21.02 15.40 -9.86
C TYR A 11 20.57 16.84 -10.12
N GLN A 12 20.20 17.60 -9.09
CA GLN A 12 19.89 19.04 -9.18
C GLN A 12 21.11 19.88 -9.60
N ASN A 13 22.32 19.45 -9.22
CA ASN A 13 23.58 20.02 -9.69
C ASN A 13 23.98 19.57 -11.12
N GLY A 14 23.08 18.91 -11.86
CA GLY A 14 23.29 18.53 -13.26
C GLY A 14 24.02 17.21 -13.49
N TRP A 15 24.26 16.40 -12.44
CA TRP A 15 24.94 15.12 -12.60
C TRP A 15 24.06 14.08 -13.28
N LYS A 16 24.65 13.25 -14.15
CA LYS A 16 23.94 12.13 -14.80
C LYS A 16 23.75 10.97 -13.82
N ILE A 17 22.68 10.20 -14.03
CA ILE A 17 22.33 9.04 -13.20
C ILE A 17 23.50 8.03 -13.12
N CYS A 18 24.23 7.80 -14.22
CA CYS A 18 25.37 6.89 -14.24
C CYS A 18 26.52 7.37 -13.35
N ASP A 19 26.79 8.66 -13.31
CA ASP A 19 27.87 9.24 -12.51
C ASP A 19 27.51 9.24 -11.02
N ILE A 20 26.24 9.53 -10.69
CA ILE A 20 25.72 9.42 -9.33
C ILE A 20 25.80 7.98 -8.83
N SER A 21 25.42 7.01 -9.67
CA SER A 21 25.47 5.57 -9.36
C SER A 21 26.89 5.14 -9.00
N LYS A 22 27.89 5.56 -9.79
CA LYS A 22 29.31 5.28 -9.51
C LYS A 22 29.81 6.00 -8.26
N LYS A 23 29.49 7.30 -8.11
CA LYS A 23 29.97 8.13 -7.00
C LYS A 23 29.46 7.67 -5.64
N LEU A 24 28.23 7.20 -5.58
CA LEU A 24 27.57 6.77 -4.34
C LEU A 24 27.54 5.25 -4.18
N CYS A 25 28.20 4.50 -5.07
CA CYS A 25 28.24 3.03 -5.07
C CYS A 25 26.86 2.37 -4.95
N VAL A 26 25.86 2.94 -5.63
CA VAL A 26 24.47 2.44 -5.65
C VAL A 26 24.07 2.06 -7.07
N THR A 27 23.15 1.11 -7.21
CA THR A 27 22.71 0.66 -8.54
C THR A 27 21.96 1.77 -9.29
N HIS A 28 22.11 1.79 -10.62
CA HIS A 28 21.37 2.70 -11.50
C HIS A 28 19.84 2.66 -11.21
N SER A 29 19.30 1.46 -10.99
CA SER A 29 17.90 1.25 -10.65
C SER A 29 17.49 1.92 -9.33
N CYS A 30 18.38 1.94 -8.32
CA CYS A 30 18.12 2.64 -7.07
C CYS A 30 18.04 4.16 -7.30
N VAL A 31 19.01 4.72 -8.02
CA VAL A 31 19.05 6.16 -8.35
C VAL A 31 17.80 6.55 -9.16
N SER A 32 17.46 5.78 -10.19
CA SER A 32 16.26 6.00 -11.02
C SER A 32 14.97 5.96 -10.20
N LYS A 33 14.81 4.96 -9.31
CA LYS A 33 13.63 4.86 -8.43
C LYS A 33 13.49 6.07 -7.49
N ILE A 34 14.59 6.52 -6.90
CA ILE A 34 14.59 7.68 -5.99
C ILE A 34 14.23 8.95 -6.75
N LEU A 35 14.85 9.20 -7.91
CA LEU A 35 14.57 10.38 -8.72
C LEU A 35 13.14 10.38 -9.25
N ASN A 36 12.62 9.24 -9.71
CA ASN A 36 11.24 9.13 -10.17
C ASN A 36 10.25 9.49 -9.05
N ARG A 37 10.46 8.94 -7.85
CA ARG A 37 9.63 9.28 -6.69
C ARG A 37 9.75 10.76 -6.31
N PHE A 38 10.96 11.31 -6.32
CA PHE A 38 11.19 12.71 -6.01
C PHE A 38 10.47 13.63 -6.99
N ARG A 39 10.47 13.31 -8.30
CA ARG A 39 9.71 14.08 -9.31
C ARG A 39 8.20 14.03 -9.10
N THR A 40 7.65 12.89 -8.66
CA THR A 40 6.22 12.75 -8.41
C THR A 40 5.77 13.38 -7.09
N THR A 41 6.59 13.30 -6.04
CA THR A 41 6.15 13.62 -4.65
C THR A 41 6.88 14.81 -4.03
N GLY A 42 7.98 15.28 -4.61
CA GLY A 42 8.89 16.25 -3.99
C GLY A 42 9.64 15.74 -2.76
N SER A 43 9.48 14.47 -2.37
CA SER A 43 10.01 13.93 -1.12
C SER A 43 11.07 12.85 -1.35
N VAL A 44 12.16 12.94 -0.58
CA VAL A 44 13.23 11.94 -0.48
C VAL A 44 13.00 10.92 0.64
N ARG A 45 12.13 11.24 1.60
CA ARG A 45 11.79 10.34 2.71
C ARG A 45 11.13 9.08 2.14
N PRO A 46 11.52 7.87 2.54
CA PRO A 46 10.75 6.67 2.19
C PRO A 46 9.28 6.85 2.53
N LYS A 47 8.40 6.20 1.77
CA LYS A 47 7.04 6.00 2.28
C LYS A 47 7.19 5.15 3.53
N ASP A 48 6.61 5.60 4.65
CA ASP A 48 6.52 4.78 5.84
C ASP A 48 5.77 3.49 5.44
N ALA A 49 6.35 2.33 5.72
CA ALA A 49 5.66 1.04 5.50
C ALA A 49 4.34 0.94 6.30
N LYS A 50 4.15 1.88 7.23
CA LYS A 50 3.03 2.06 8.14
C LYS A 50 2.00 3.09 7.67
N GLU A 51 2.03 3.52 6.40
CA GLU A 51 0.87 4.19 5.82
C GLU A 51 -0.30 3.21 5.95
N SER A 52 -1.20 3.51 6.89
CA SER A 52 -2.30 2.64 7.30
C SER A 52 -3.06 2.25 6.05
N ARG A 53 -2.96 0.99 5.64
CA ARG A 53 -3.93 0.44 4.70
C ARG A 53 -5.26 0.61 5.42
N VAL A 54 -6.03 1.61 4.99
CA VAL A 54 -7.39 1.79 5.48
C VAL A 54 -8.07 0.46 5.20
N GLU A 55 -8.44 -0.24 6.27
CA GLU A 55 -9.09 -1.54 6.16
C GLU A 55 -10.34 -1.32 5.31
N SER A 56 -10.52 -2.14 4.26
CA SER A 56 -11.70 -2.01 3.41
C SER A 56 -12.95 -2.13 4.29
N PRO A 57 -13.99 -1.29 4.07
CA PRO A 57 -15.23 -1.35 4.85
C PRO A 57 -15.82 -2.77 4.96
N LEU A 58 -15.64 -3.58 3.90
CA LEU A 58 -16.02 -4.98 3.87
C LEU A 58 -15.27 -5.83 4.91
N VAL A 59 -13.94 -5.67 5.00
CA VAL A 59 -13.10 -6.44 5.93
C VAL A 59 -13.39 -6.03 7.37
N ALA A 60 -13.59 -4.72 7.60
CA ALA A 60 -14.03 -4.21 8.89
C ALA A 60 -15.38 -4.80 9.32
N ALA A 61 -16.38 -4.83 8.42
CA ALA A 61 -17.69 -5.43 8.70
C ALA A 61 -17.62 -6.93 8.98
N ILE A 62 -16.82 -7.69 8.23
CA ILE A 62 -16.63 -9.14 8.48
C ILE A 62 -16.02 -9.38 9.87
N ARG A 63 -14.98 -8.61 10.24
CA ARG A 63 -14.38 -8.69 11.59
C ARG A 63 -15.41 -8.38 12.65
N ASP A 64 -16.23 -7.37 12.40
CA ASP A 64 -17.25 -6.90 13.32
C ASP A 64 -18.34 -7.95 13.58
N TYR A 65 -18.87 -8.58 12.53
CA TYR A 65 -19.84 -9.67 12.67
C TYR A 65 -19.26 -10.87 13.43
N ARG A 66 -17.98 -11.20 13.19
CA ARG A 66 -17.30 -12.27 13.93
C ARG A 66 -17.15 -11.92 15.42
N PHE A 67 -16.78 -10.68 15.74
CA PHE A 67 -16.45 -10.27 17.10
C PHE A 67 -17.68 -9.87 17.93
N ARG A 68 -18.59 -9.06 17.37
CA ARG A 68 -19.78 -8.56 18.06
C ARG A 68 -20.95 -9.55 18.03
N LEU A 69 -21.18 -10.20 16.89
CA LEU A 69 -22.34 -11.09 16.69
C LEU A 69 -21.98 -12.58 16.86
N GLY A 70 -20.69 -12.92 16.99
CA GLY A 70 -20.25 -14.30 17.13
C GLY A 70 -20.47 -15.15 15.87
N MET A 71 -20.69 -14.52 14.71
CA MET A 71 -20.93 -15.23 13.46
C MET A 71 -19.66 -15.95 13.01
N THR A 72 -19.72 -17.28 12.95
CA THR A 72 -18.58 -18.13 12.53
C THR A 72 -18.81 -18.76 11.17
N ARG A 73 -20.07 -18.88 10.72
CA ARG A 73 -20.44 -19.48 9.45
C ARG A 73 -20.34 -18.46 8.32
N GLN A 74 -19.63 -18.81 7.25
CA GLN A 74 -19.41 -17.89 6.12
C GLN A 74 -20.70 -17.62 5.34
N SER A 75 -21.64 -18.57 5.29
CA SER A 75 -22.95 -18.35 4.67
C SER A 75 -23.74 -17.28 5.42
N GLU A 76 -23.69 -17.29 6.75
CA GLU A 76 -24.39 -16.34 7.61
C GLU A 76 -23.79 -14.94 7.47
N ILE A 77 -22.46 -14.81 7.51
CA ILE A 77 -21.76 -13.55 7.24
C ILE A 77 -22.11 -13.01 5.84
N ARG A 78 -22.18 -13.90 4.83
CA ARG A 78 -22.52 -13.52 3.44
C ARG A 78 -23.94 -12.97 3.34
N GLU A 79 -24.90 -13.62 3.99
CA GLU A 79 -26.29 -13.17 4.03
C GLU A 79 -26.42 -11.84 4.78
N GLN A 80 -25.74 -11.70 5.92
CA GLN A 80 -25.75 -10.46 6.70
C GLN A 80 -25.15 -9.28 5.95
N LEU A 81 -24.04 -9.49 5.22
CA LEU A 81 -23.44 -8.46 4.36
C LEU A 81 -24.41 -7.95 3.27
N ILE A 82 -25.30 -8.81 2.78
CA ILE A 82 -26.32 -8.44 1.79
C ILE A 82 -27.49 -7.72 2.47
N LEU A 83 -27.95 -8.23 3.61
CA LEU A 83 -29.04 -7.64 4.38
C LEU A 83 -28.71 -6.22 4.86
N ASP A 84 -27.48 -6.00 5.32
CA ASP A 84 -27.01 -4.69 5.77
C ASP A 84 -26.63 -3.76 4.59
N GLY A 85 -26.78 -4.24 3.34
CA GLY A 85 -26.52 -3.47 2.12
C GLY A 85 -25.05 -3.16 1.83
N ILE A 86 -24.12 -3.79 2.57
CA ILE A 86 -22.66 -3.61 2.39
C ILE A 86 -22.20 -4.25 1.07
N CYS A 87 -22.85 -5.34 0.66
CA CYS A 87 -22.62 -5.98 -0.62
C CYS A 87 -23.94 -6.29 -1.33
N GLN A 88 -23.92 -6.26 -2.66
CA GLN A 88 -25.02 -6.79 -3.48
C GLN A 88 -24.78 -8.27 -3.81
N ARG A 89 -25.79 -9.00 -4.30
CA ARG A 89 -25.70 -10.45 -4.58
C ARG A 89 -24.61 -10.82 -5.59
N ASP A 90 -24.30 -9.91 -6.49
CA ASP A 90 -23.26 -10.00 -7.53
C ASP A 90 -21.86 -9.63 -7.00
N ASN A 91 -21.75 -8.73 -6.02
CA ASN A 91 -20.47 -8.22 -5.51
C ASN A 91 -20.06 -8.81 -4.14
N VAL A 92 -20.89 -9.65 -3.53
CA VAL A 92 -20.59 -10.22 -2.21
C VAL A 92 -19.45 -11.26 -2.27
N PRO A 93 -18.44 -11.20 -1.39
CA PRO A 93 -17.26 -12.05 -1.43
C PRO A 93 -17.58 -13.54 -1.31
N SER A 94 -16.72 -14.38 -1.90
CA SER A 94 -16.81 -15.84 -1.79
C SER A 94 -16.60 -16.32 -0.34
N ARG A 95 -17.05 -17.54 -0.03
CA ARG A 95 -16.82 -18.15 1.30
C ARG A 95 -15.34 -18.20 1.68
N SER A 96 -14.45 -18.46 0.72
CA SER A 96 -13.00 -18.48 0.93
C SER A 96 -12.44 -17.09 1.23
N SER A 97 -12.93 -16.06 0.54
CA SER A 97 -12.52 -14.67 0.72
C SER A 97 -12.91 -14.10 2.09
N ILE A 98 -14.03 -14.58 2.67
CA ILE A 98 -14.49 -14.20 4.01
C ILE A 98 -13.56 -14.77 5.12
N ASN A 99 -12.70 -15.76 4.79
CA ASN A 99 -11.86 -16.46 5.76
C ASN A 99 -10.38 -16.08 5.74
N GLN A 100 -9.96 -15.21 4.82
CA GLN A 100 -8.62 -14.62 4.82
C GLN A 100 -8.52 -13.46 5.80
#